data_AF-A0A356TFI0-F1
#
_entry.id   AF-A0A356TFI0-F1
#
_cell.length_a   1.000
_cell.length_b   1.000
_cell.length_c   1.000
_cell.angle_alpha   90.00
_cell.angle_beta   90.00
_cell.angle_gamma   90.00
#
_symmetry.space_group_name_H-M   'P 1'
#
loop_
_entity.id
_entity.type
_entity.pdbx_description
1 polymer ?
#
loop_
_entity_poly.entity_id
_entity_poly.type
_entity_poly.pdbx_seq_one_letter_code
_entity_poly.pdbx_strand_id
1 'polypeptide(L)'
;MALITRATRCAICGEGIGADGYFATSGVWLPPSHPLFRFCDAAMHWGCYASWEEREPFARSYFDARAGWSGGPEVFASDEVRVTLSNFEQVSVGVLVAATAVWESVPLDRWECWLRDGAPGDAPRHEAIQAALERVLPILRRELPTAEIIEGRADWRPMREAKARFEAERAAELQEREAQCASRNRRNDALLATCRAEGLACPFCGVSRTDHTHRAARSARHESYLVCAACGRSFTAADVDEP
;
A
#
# COMPACT_ATOMS: atom_id res chain seq x y z
N MET A 1 -1.39 3.39 8.73
CA MET A 1 -0.90 3.29 10.11
C MET A 1 -0.21 4.60 10.37
N ALA A 2 -0.63 5.30 11.42
CA ALA A 2 -0.08 6.59 11.79
C ALA A 2 1.46 6.55 11.81
N LEU A 3 2.10 7.44 11.07
CA LEU A 3 3.54 7.64 11.16
C LEU A 3 3.85 8.29 12.51
N ILE A 4 4.48 7.54 13.41
CA ILE A 4 4.83 8.04 14.74
C ILE A 4 6.20 8.72 14.67
N THR A 5 6.23 9.97 15.12
CA THR A 5 7.43 10.78 15.26
C THR A 5 7.50 11.35 16.67
N ARG A 6 8.61 11.97 17.06
CA ARG A 6 8.72 12.67 18.35
C ARG A 6 7.72 13.83 18.51
N ALA A 7 7.16 14.32 17.40
CA ALA A 7 6.14 15.37 17.41
C ALA A 7 4.71 14.82 17.49
N THR A 8 4.53 13.50 17.39
CA THR A 8 3.21 12.87 17.42
C THR A 8 2.60 13.00 18.81
N ARG A 9 1.35 13.47 18.85
CA ARG A 9 0.58 13.69 20.07
C ARG A 9 -0.57 12.71 20.16
N CYS A 10 -0.93 12.33 21.38
CA CYS A 10 -2.11 11.55 21.67
C CYS A 10 -3.36 12.34 21.28
N ALA A 11 -4.23 11.72 20.49
CA ALA A 11 -5.47 12.36 20.03
C ALA A 11 -6.48 12.63 21.15
N ILE A 12 -6.33 11.98 22.31
CA ILE A 12 -7.24 12.13 23.47
C ILE A 12 -6.73 13.22 24.42
N CYS A 13 -5.49 13.09 24.94
CA CYS A 13 -4.97 14.00 25.96
C CYS A 13 -4.09 15.14 25.41
N GLY A 14 -3.63 15.06 24.16
CA GLY A 14 -2.77 16.06 23.53
C GLY A 14 -1.27 15.97 23.88
N GLU A 15 -0.90 15.09 24.82
CA GLU A 15 0.49 14.88 25.22
C GLU A 15 1.28 14.04 24.20
N GLY A 16 2.61 14.12 24.22
CA GLY A 16 3.46 13.36 23.30
C GLY A 16 3.30 11.85 23.43
N ILE A 17 3.23 11.13 22.30
CA ILE A 17 3.32 9.67 22.27
C ILE A 17 4.78 9.29 22.59
N GLY A 18 5.01 8.79 23.80
CA GLY A 18 6.32 8.38 24.28
C GLY A 18 6.78 7.06 23.67
N ALA A 19 7.81 6.45 24.29
CA ALA A 19 8.26 5.10 23.94
C ALA A 19 7.32 4.01 24.48
N ASP A 20 6.49 4.36 25.47
CA ASP A 20 5.46 3.47 26.00
C ASP A 20 4.44 3.21 24.89
N GLY A 21 4.17 1.93 24.60
CA GLY A 21 3.40 1.51 23.45
C GLY A 21 2.11 2.32 23.21
N TYR A 22 1.71 2.45 21.95
CA TYR A 22 0.55 3.23 21.54
C TYR A 22 -0.52 2.36 20.89
N PHE A 23 -1.73 2.88 20.88
CA PHE A 23 -2.83 2.40 20.06
C PHE A 23 -2.98 3.30 18.83
N ALA A 24 -3.18 2.68 17.67
CA ALA A 24 -3.62 3.37 16.46
C ALA A 24 -4.38 2.38 15.56
N THR A 25 -5.49 2.84 15.01
CA THR A 25 -6.12 2.16 13.87
C THR A 25 -5.38 2.51 12.58
N SER A 26 -5.67 1.79 11.49
CA SER A 26 -5.12 2.15 10.18
C SER A 26 -6.21 2.58 9.22
N GLY A 27 -5.96 3.71 8.54
CA GLY A 27 -6.88 4.29 7.57
C GLY A 27 -8.01 5.11 8.19
N VAL A 28 -8.79 5.75 7.33
CA VAL A 28 -9.90 6.62 7.69
C VAL A 28 -11.19 6.03 7.14
N TRP A 29 -12.04 5.50 8.01
CA TRP A 29 -13.27 4.80 7.62
C TRP A 29 -14.54 5.54 8.02
N LEU A 30 -14.44 6.48 8.97
CA LEU A 30 -15.55 7.36 9.33
C LEU A 30 -15.59 8.56 8.37
N PRO A 31 -16.78 9.10 8.05
CA PRO A 31 -16.88 10.33 7.28
C PRO A 31 -16.45 11.55 8.12
N PRO A 32 -15.98 12.66 7.49
CA PRO A 32 -15.56 13.86 8.20
C PRO A 32 -16.61 14.48 9.14
N SER A 33 -17.90 14.22 8.88
CA SER A 33 -19.01 14.68 9.73
C SER A 33 -19.19 13.85 11.01
N HIS A 34 -18.56 12.68 11.12
CA HIS A 34 -18.69 11.82 12.28
C HIS A 34 -17.87 12.38 13.47
N PRO A 35 -18.42 12.45 14.70
CA PRO A 35 -17.70 12.98 15.86
C PRO A 35 -16.37 12.28 16.13
N LEU A 36 -16.30 10.98 15.83
CA LEU A 36 -15.10 10.16 16.03
C LEU A 36 -14.09 10.19 14.87
N PHE A 37 -14.37 10.92 13.78
CA PHE A 37 -13.51 11.00 12.60
C PHE A 37 -12.06 11.36 12.93
N ARG A 38 -11.87 12.35 13.82
CA ARG A 38 -10.55 12.86 14.21
C ARG A 38 -9.65 11.83 14.88
N PHE A 39 -10.20 10.69 15.28
CA PHE A 39 -9.49 9.61 15.95
C PHE A 39 -9.08 8.49 14.99
N CYS A 40 -9.56 8.50 13.74
CA CYS A 40 -9.13 7.56 12.70
C CYS A 40 -7.67 7.80 12.30
N ASP A 41 -6.88 6.72 12.17
CA ASP A 41 -5.43 6.77 11.87
C ASP A 41 -4.64 7.72 12.79
N ALA A 42 -5.16 7.95 14.01
CA ALA A 42 -4.54 8.80 15.02
C ALA A 42 -3.94 7.95 16.14
N ALA A 43 -2.78 8.37 16.64
CA ALA A 43 -2.10 7.70 17.74
C ALA A 43 -2.67 8.10 19.10
N MET A 44 -2.74 7.14 20.02
CA MET A 44 -3.22 7.34 21.38
C MET A 44 -2.37 6.55 22.36
N HIS A 45 -2.16 7.05 23.58
CA HIS A 45 -1.64 6.19 24.63
C HIS A 45 -2.63 5.07 24.93
N TRP A 46 -2.13 3.88 25.21
CA TRP A 46 -2.98 2.75 25.58
C TRP A 46 -3.87 3.06 26.78
N GLY A 47 -3.33 3.72 27.81
CA GLY A 47 -4.11 4.11 28.99
C GLY A 47 -5.26 5.06 28.63
N CYS A 48 -4.99 6.10 27.83
CA CYS A 48 -6.03 7.03 27.37
C CYS A 48 -7.11 6.31 26.56
N TYR A 49 -6.72 5.44 25.64
CA TYR A 49 -7.68 4.66 24.84
C TYR A 49 -8.49 3.69 25.71
N ALA A 50 -7.85 3.02 26.67
CA ALA A 50 -8.49 2.05 27.55
C ALA A 50 -9.56 2.67 28.46
N SER A 51 -9.33 3.89 28.95
CA SER A 51 -10.26 4.64 29.81
C SER A 51 -11.23 5.53 29.04
N TRP A 52 -11.16 5.57 27.71
CA TRP A 52 -11.99 6.45 26.89
C TRP A 52 -13.42 5.92 26.81
N GLU A 53 -14.41 6.77 27.14
CA GLU A 53 -15.82 6.41 27.11
C GLU A 53 -16.29 5.94 25.72
N GLU A 54 -15.75 6.56 24.65
CA GLU A 54 -16.09 6.20 23.26
C GLU A 54 -15.26 5.02 22.73
N ARG A 55 -14.44 4.36 23.56
CA ARG A 55 -13.58 3.24 23.12
C ARG A 55 -14.37 2.14 22.43
N GLU A 56 -15.48 1.72 23.04
CA GLU A 56 -16.32 0.63 22.54
C GLU A 56 -17.02 0.99 21.22
N PRO A 57 -17.76 2.10 21.08
CA PRO A 57 -18.36 2.46 19.80
C PRO A 57 -17.31 2.73 18.72
N PHE A 58 -16.16 3.32 19.06
CA PHE A 58 -15.05 3.50 18.12
C PHE A 58 -14.50 2.15 17.64
N ALA A 59 -14.19 1.23 18.58
CA ALA A 59 -13.64 -0.08 18.27
C ALA A 59 -14.60 -0.91 17.41
N ARG A 60 -15.89 -0.90 17.76
CA ARG A 60 -16.93 -1.59 17.00
C ARG A 60 -17.05 -1.03 15.59
N SER A 61 -17.07 0.29 15.43
CA SER A 61 -17.14 0.92 14.11
C SER A 61 -15.96 0.51 13.21
N TYR A 62 -14.76 0.40 13.78
CA TYR A 62 -13.57 -0.05 13.04
C TYR A 62 -13.66 -1.53 12.68
N PHE A 63 -14.09 -2.37 13.62
CA PHE A 63 -14.30 -3.80 13.41
C PHE A 63 -15.29 -4.07 12.27
N ASP A 64 -16.41 -3.35 12.26
CA ASP A 64 -17.45 -3.47 11.23
C ASP A 64 -16.95 -2.93 9.88
N ALA A 65 -16.25 -1.79 9.87
CA ALA A 65 -15.65 -1.25 8.65
C ALA A 65 -14.55 -2.12 8.04
N ARG A 66 -13.97 -3.04 8.83
CA ARG A 66 -12.98 -4.02 8.37
C ARG A 66 -13.59 -5.29 7.81
N ALA A 67 -14.90 -5.46 7.91
CA ALA A 67 -15.60 -6.54 7.23
C ALA A 67 -15.36 -6.47 5.71
N GLY A 68 -14.87 -7.55 5.12
CA GLY A 68 -14.60 -7.61 3.68
C GLY A 68 -13.36 -6.81 3.22
N TRP A 69 -12.54 -6.29 4.14
CA TRP A 69 -11.26 -5.68 3.77
C TRP A 69 -10.29 -6.74 3.22
N SER A 70 -9.74 -6.49 2.04
CA SER A 70 -9.05 -7.48 1.17
C SER A 70 -7.56 -7.69 1.47
N GLY A 71 -7.12 -7.52 2.73
CA GLY A 71 -5.74 -7.81 3.14
C GLY A 71 -5.36 -9.29 3.01
N GLY A 72 -6.37 -10.15 3.08
CA GLY A 72 -6.32 -11.54 2.62
C GLY A 72 -7.66 -12.26 2.84
N PRO A 73 -7.70 -13.59 2.75
CA PRO A 73 -8.93 -14.33 2.94
C PRO A 73 -9.38 -14.25 4.40
N GLU A 74 -10.67 -14.00 4.60
CA GLU A 74 -11.32 -14.17 5.92
C GLU A 74 -11.61 -15.66 6.13
N VAL A 75 -11.02 -16.25 7.18
CA VAL A 75 -11.13 -17.67 7.50
C VAL A 75 -12.14 -17.94 8.62
N PHE A 76 -12.48 -16.91 9.38
CA PHE A 76 -13.50 -16.95 10.42
C PHE A 76 -13.97 -15.54 10.77
N ALA A 77 -15.27 -15.39 11.03
CA ALA A 77 -15.85 -14.17 11.56
C ALA A 77 -16.97 -14.49 12.54
N SER A 78 -17.01 -13.71 13.62
CA SER A 78 -18.13 -13.62 14.55
C SER A 78 -18.36 -12.14 14.92
N ASP A 79 -19.33 -11.88 15.80
CA ASP A 79 -19.54 -10.54 16.35
C ASP A 79 -18.39 -10.04 17.25
N GLU A 80 -17.50 -10.92 17.69
CA GLU A 80 -16.42 -10.61 18.64
C GLU A 80 -15.03 -10.61 18.01
N VAL A 81 -14.82 -11.42 16.98
CA VAL A 81 -13.51 -11.62 16.37
C VAL A 81 -13.61 -11.88 14.88
N ARG A 82 -12.66 -11.32 14.14
CA ARG A 82 -12.40 -11.64 12.74
C ARG A 82 -11.01 -12.21 12.60
N VAL A 83 -10.88 -13.25 11.81
CA VAL A 83 -9.61 -13.91 11.54
C VAL A 83 -9.38 -13.92 10.04
N THR A 84 -8.25 -13.35 9.64
CA THR A 84 -7.84 -13.24 8.24
C THR A 84 -6.42 -13.78 8.09
N LEU A 85 -6.03 -14.14 6.88
CA LEU A 85 -4.63 -14.38 6.56
C LEU A 85 -4.01 -13.14 5.93
N SER A 86 -2.74 -12.86 6.21
CA SER A 86 -1.95 -11.90 5.44
C SER A 86 -1.58 -12.48 4.07
N ASN A 87 -0.81 -11.74 3.28
CA ASN A 87 -0.49 -12.10 1.90
C ASN A 87 0.18 -13.49 1.74
N PHE A 88 0.18 -13.97 0.50
CA PHE A 88 0.65 -15.30 0.09
C PHE A 88 2.11 -15.65 0.44
N GLU A 89 2.97 -14.65 0.68
CA GLU A 89 4.41 -14.86 0.78
C GLU A 89 4.87 -14.99 2.23
N GLN A 90 4.17 -14.33 3.15
CA GLN A 90 4.37 -14.44 4.59
C GLN A 90 3.01 -14.58 5.25
N VAL A 91 2.60 -15.83 5.47
CA VAL A 91 1.28 -16.12 6.02
C VAL A 91 1.30 -15.94 7.53
N SER A 92 0.73 -14.83 7.95
CA SER A 92 0.36 -14.55 9.34
C SER A 92 -1.16 -14.56 9.45
N VAL A 93 -1.65 -15.03 10.57
CA VAL A 93 -3.04 -14.97 10.98
C VAL A 93 -3.26 -13.63 11.66
N GLY A 94 -4.06 -12.77 11.04
CA GLY A 94 -4.55 -11.53 11.61
C GLY A 94 -5.80 -11.78 12.45
N VAL A 95 -5.74 -11.50 13.75
CA VAL A 95 -6.86 -11.60 14.68
C VAL A 95 -7.29 -10.19 15.07
N LEU A 96 -8.45 -9.76 14.57
CA LEU A 96 -9.06 -8.47 14.90
C LEU A 96 -10.14 -8.69 15.96
N VAL A 97 -10.00 -8.03 17.12
CA VAL A 97 -10.96 -8.16 18.23
C VAL A 97 -11.89 -6.95 18.31
N ALA A 98 -13.20 -7.18 18.30
CA ALA A 98 -14.21 -6.12 18.23
C ALA A 98 -14.15 -5.14 19.42
N ALA A 99 -13.84 -5.64 20.61
CA ALA A 99 -13.86 -4.85 21.84
C ALA A 99 -12.76 -3.78 21.94
N THR A 100 -11.67 -3.93 21.19
CA THR A 100 -10.49 -3.05 21.28
C THR A 100 -9.98 -2.58 19.93
N ALA A 101 -10.56 -3.08 18.82
CA ALA A 101 -10.06 -2.86 17.46
C ALA A 101 -8.57 -3.22 17.28
N VAL A 102 -8.02 -4.03 18.18
CA VAL A 102 -6.63 -4.50 18.09
C VAL A 102 -6.53 -5.57 17.03
N TRP A 103 -5.50 -5.42 16.22
CA TRP A 103 -5.05 -6.42 15.27
C TRP A 103 -3.81 -7.13 15.83
N GLU A 104 -3.96 -8.40 16.20
CA GLU A 104 -2.81 -9.27 16.50
C GLU A 104 -2.37 -9.97 15.21
N SER A 105 -1.08 -9.93 14.91
CA SER A 105 -0.50 -10.70 13.80
C SER A 105 0.27 -11.88 14.40
N VAL A 106 -0.17 -13.09 14.04
CA VAL A 106 0.39 -14.35 14.55
C VAL A 106 0.98 -15.11 13.38
N PRO A 107 2.28 -15.47 13.37
CA PRO A 107 2.81 -16.36 12.35
C PRO A 107 2.00 -17.67 12.28
N LEU A 108 1.59 -18.10 11.09
CA LEU A 108 0.72 -19.27 10.94
C LEU A 108 1.34 -20.54 11.54
N ASP A 109 2.66 -20.72 11.41
CA ASP A 109 3.44 -21.82 11.99
C ASP A 109 3.52 -21.77 13.54
N ARG A 110 3.08 -20.68 14.16
CA ARG A 110 3.01 -20.49 15.61
C ARG A 110 1.57 -20.46 16.13
N TRP A 111 0.58 -20.67 15.28
CA TRP A 111 -0.83 -20.51 15.62
C TRP A 111 -1.26 -21.36 16.83
N GLU A 112 -0.98 -22.65 16.83
CA GLU A 112 -1.36 -23.57 17.91
C GLU A 112 -0.66 -23.22 19.23
N CYS A 113 0.61 -22.81 19.15
CA CYS A 113 1.35 -22.33 20.32
C CYS A 113 0.74 -21.05 20.87
N TRP A 114 0.40 -20.10 19.98
CA TRP A 114 -0.26 -18.85 20.34
C TRP A 114 -1.62 -19.07 21.01
N LEU A 115 -2.41 -20.02 20.49
CA LEU A 115 -3.70 -20.39 21.08
C LEU A 115 -3.57 -20.97 22.49
N ARG A 116 -2.53 -21.76 22.75
CA ARG A 116 -2.31 -22.39 24.05
C ARG A 116 -1.74 -21.40 25.06
N ASP A 117 -0.69 -20.69 24.66
CA ASP A 117 0.21 -19.98 25.56
C ASP A 117 0.02 -18.45 25.52
N GLY A 118 -0.77 -17.93 24.57
CA GLY A 118 -0.83 -16.49 24.25
C GLY A 118 0.28 -16.06 23.28
N ALA A 119 0.40 -14.76 22.95
CA ALA A 119 1.48 -14.37 22.04
C ALA A 119 2.85 -14.57 22.67
N PRO A 120 3.78 -15.22 21.95
CA PRO A 120 5.18 -15.21 22.33
C PRO A 120 5.73 -13.80 22.05
N GLY A 121 6.00 -13.02 23.11
CA GLY A 121 6.64 -11.72 23.00
C GLY A 121 6.96 -11.10 24.37
N ASP A 122 8.17 -10.55 24.50
CA ASP A 122 8.73 -9.99 25.75
C ASP A 122 8.12 -8.65 26.18
N ALA A 123 7.28 -8.03 25.35
CA ALA A 123 6.62 -6.77 25.68
C ALA A 123 5.27 -7.03 26.33
N PRO A 124 5.04 -6.57 27.58
CA PRO A 124 3.75 -6.74 28.24
C PRO A 124 2.66 -6.02 27.43
N ARG A 125 1.61 -6.76 27.09
CA ARG A 125 0.39 -6.18 26.50
C ARG A 125 -0.29 -5.29 27.51
N HIS A 126 -0.98 -4.26 27.03
CA HIS A 126 -1.91 -3.53 27.88
C HIS A 126 -3.03 -4.45 28.35
N GLU A 127 -3.44 -4.33 29.61
CA GLU A 127 -4.45 -5.18 30.26
C GLU A 127 -5.77 -5.28 29.48
N ALA A 128 -6.20 -4.19 28.84
CA ALA A 128 -7.40 -4.14 28.02
C ALA A 128 -7.32 -5.09 26.80
N ILE A 129 -6.14 -5.26 26.21
CA ILE A 129 -5.90 -6.19 25.10
C ILE A 129 -5.97 -7.62 25.62
N GLN A 130 -5.28 -7.88 26.73
CA GLN A 130 -5.23 -9.20 27.35
C GLN A 130 -6.64 -9.70 27.71
N ALA A 131 -7.44 -8.87 28.38
CA ALA A 131 -8.82 -9.18 28.71
C ALA A 131 -9.72 -9.39 27.48
N ALA A 132 -9.47 -8.66 26.39
CA ALA A 132 -10.21 -8.86 25.14
C ALA A 132 -9.82 -10.18 24.46
N LEU A 133 -8.53 -10.55 24.47
CA LEU A 133 -8.06 -11.82 23.93
C LEU A 133 -8.56 -13.02 24.73
N GLU A 134 -8.55 -12.95 26.06
CA GLU A 134 -9.05 -14.01 26.94
C GLU A 134 -10.52 -14.37 26.66
N ARG A 135 -11.34 -13.40 26.25
CA ARG A 135 -12.73 -13.64 25.86
C ARG A 135 -12.86 -14.37 24.52
N VAL A 136 -12.02 -14.05 23.54
CA VAL A 136 -12.13 -14.64 22.19
C VAL A 136 -11.34 -15.93 22.02
N LEU A 137 -10.31 -16.18 22.83
CA LEU A 137 -9.49 -17.39 22.77
C LEU A 137 -10.30 -18.70 22.82
N PRO A 138 -11.32 -18.88 23.68
CA PRO A 138 -12.17 -20.06 23.64
C PRO A 138 -12.91 -20.26 22.31
N ILE A 139 -13.35 -19.18 21.66
CA ILE A 139 -13.98 -19.22 20.33
C ILE A 139 -12.95 -19.70 19.30
N LEU A 140 -11.76 -19.09 19.30
CA LEU A 140 -10.70 -19.43 18.36
C LEU A 140 -10.21 -20.87 18.53
N ARG A 141 -10.05 -21.35 19.76
CA ARG A 141 -9.67 -22.75 20.06
C ARG A 141 -10.71 -23.75 19.57
N ARG A 142 -11.99 -23.38 19.55
CA ARG A 142 -13.07 -24.26 19.05
C ARG A 142 -13.14 -24.24 17.52
N GLU A 143 -13.08 -23.06 16.92
CA GLU A 143 -13.38 -22.85 15.50
C GLU A 143 -12.17 -23.02 14.59
N LEU A 144 -10.98 -22.70 15.09
CA LEU A 144 -9.72 -22.72 14.36
C LEU A 144 -8.62 -23.36 15.23
N PRO A 145 -8.73 -24.62 15.68
CA PRO A 145 -7.76 -25.21 16.61
C PRO A 145 -6.37 -25.43 16.00
N THR A 146 -6.23 -25.45 14.68
CA THR A 146 -4.97 -25.76 13.97
C THR A 146 -4.74 -24.85 12.78
N ALA A 147 -3.48 -24.68 12.38
CA ALA A 147 -3.08 -23.97 11.16
C ALA A 147 -3.69 -24.64 9.90
N GLU A 148 -3.75 -25.98 9.87
CA GLU A 148 -4.34 -26.73 8.77
C GLU A 148 -5.81 -26.37 8.51
N ILE A 149 -6.61 -26.17 9.58
CA ILE A 149 -8.01 -25.75 9.44
C ILE A 149 -8.11 -24.33 8.87
N ILE A 150 -7.20 -23.43 9.28
CA ILE A 150 -7.12 -22.08 8.76
C ILE A 150 -6.81 -22.10 7.26
N GLU A 151 -5.80 -22.87 6.86
CA GLU A 151 -5.43 -23.01 5.45
C GLU A 151 -6.57 -23.61 4.62
N GLY A 152 -7.25 -24.63 5.14
CA GLY A 152 -8.39 -25.27 4.48
C GLY A 152 -9.60 -24.35 4.26
N ARG A 153 -9.75 -23.30 5.09
CA ARG A 153 -10.84 -22.29 4.94
C ARG A 153 -10.47 -21.11 4.06
N ALA A 154 -9.20 -20.93 3.73
CA ALA A 154 -8.72 -19.77 3.02
C ALA A 154 -9.08 -19.79 1.52
N ASP A 155 -10.05 -18.96 1.11
CA ASP A 155 -10.34 -18.76 -0.32
C ASP A 155 -9.42 -17.69 -0.93
N TRP A 156 -8.33 -18.18 -1.51
CA TRP A 156 -7.34 -17.35 -2.17
C TRP A 156 -7.71 -16.90 -3.59
N ARG A 157 -8.78 -17.44 -4.19
CA ARG A 157 -9.12 -17.16 -5.61
C ARG A 157 -9.30 -15.67 -5.89
N PRO A 158 -10.08 -14.90 -5.10
CA PRO A 158 -10.29 -13.47 -5.37
C PRO A 158 -8.98 -12.67 -5.39
N MET A 159 -8.03 -13.02 -4.53
CA MET A 159 -6.74 -12.34 -4.49
C MET A 159 -5.82 -12.73 -5.64
N ARG A 160 -5.82 -14.00 -6.05
CA ARG A 160 -5.06 -14.44 -7.23
C ARG A 160 -5.57 -13.74 -8.49
N GLU A 161 -6.88 -13.63 -8.63
CA GLU A 161 -7.51 -12.89 -9.74
C GLU A 161 -7.20 -11.40 -9.68
N ALA A 162 -7.26 -10.78 -8.50
CA ALA A 162 -6.90 -9.37 -8.33
C ALA A 162 -5.42 -9.10 -8.66
N LYS A 163 -4.51 -9.98 -8.21
CA LYS A 163 -3.09 -9.92 -8.53
C LYS A 163 -2.86 -10.05 -10.04
N ALA A 164 -3.50 -11.02 -10.68
CA ALA A 164 -3.38 -11.23 -12.13
C ALA A 164 -3.89 -10.03 -12.94
N ARG A 165 -5.03 -9.42 -12.54
CA ARG A 165 -5.54 -8.19 -13.17
C ARG A 165 -4.55 -7.04 -13.03
N PHE A 166 -4.05 -6.81 -11.82
CA PHE A 166 -3.08 -5.75 -11.56
C PHE A 166 -1.78 -5.94 -12.36
N GLU A 167 -1.26 -7.17 -12.43
CA GLU A 167 -0.09 -7.50 -13.24
C GLU A 167 -0.34 -7.29 -14.74
N ALA A 168 -1.52 -7.68 -15.24
CA ALA A 168 -1.91 -7.47 -16.63
C ALA A 168 -2.05 -5.98 -16.99
N GLU A 169 -2.69 -5.18 -16.14
CA GLU A 169 -2.82 -3.73 -16.31
C GLU A 169 -1.43 -3.06 -16.34
N ARG A 170 -0.55 -3.43 -15.41
CA ARG A 170 0.82 -2.90 -15.38
C ARG A 170 1.66 -3.33 -16.58
N ALA A 171 1.49 -4.55 -17.06
CA ALA A 171 2.17 -5.03 -18.26
C ALA A 171 1.69 -4.27 -19.50
N ALA A 172 0.37 -4.02 -19.61
CA ALA A 172 -0.21 -3.24 -20.70
C ALA A 172 0.28 -1.78 -20.68
N GLU A 173 0.31 -1.13 -19.52
CA GLU A 173 0.84 0.23 -19.37
C GLU A 173 2.33 0.29 -19.79
N LEU A 174 3.13 -0.68 -19.35
CA LEU A 174 4.54 -0.76 -19.73
C LEU A 174 4.70 -0.93 -21.25
N GLN A 175 3.93 -1.84 -21.85
CA GLN A 175 3.94 -2.08 -23.29
C GLN A 175 3.56 -0.83 -24.09
N GLU A 176 2.52 -0.11 -23.65
CA GLU A 176 2.10 1.15 -24.27
C GLU A 176 3.22 2.19 -24.20
N ARG A 177 3.83 2.36 -23.03
CA ARG A 177 4.95 3.29 -22.82
C ARG A 177 6.17 2.95 -23.68
N GLU A 178 6.48 1.66 -23.83
CA GLU A 178 7.55 1.19 -24.72
C GLU A 178 7.22 1.44 -26.20
N ALA A 179 5.97 1.20 -26.62
CA ALA A 179 5.51 1.50 -27.97
C ALA A 179 5.60 3.00 -28.30
N GLN A 180 5.21 3.87 -27.36
CA GLN A 180 5.36 5.32 -27.47
C GLN A 180 6.85 5.72 -27.57
N CYS A 181 7.73 5.11 -26.78
CA CYS A 181 9.17 5.30 -26.87
C CYS A 181 9.73 4.93 -28.26
N ALA A 182 9.35 3.75 -28.77
CA ALA A 182 9.76 3.30 -30.10
C ALA A 182 9.22 4.21 -31.22
N SER A 183 7.99 4.70 -31.08
CA SER A 183 7.39 5.66 -32.01
C SER A 183 8.17 6.98 -32.08
N ARG A 184 8.53 7.56 -30.92
CA ARG A 184 9.35 8.78 -30.84
C ARG A 184 10.74 8.58 -31.47
N ASN A 185 11.40 7.44 -31.20
CA ASN A 185 12.67 7.10 -31.85
C ASN A 185 12.52 7.09 -33.38
N ARG A 186 11.52 6.39 -33.93
CA ARG A 186 11.28 6.34 -35.38
C ARG A 186 11.04 7.71 -36.00
N ARG A 187 10.30 8.61 -35.33
CA ARG A 187 10.07 9.98 -35.82
C ARG A 187 11.37 10.78 -35.91
N ASN A 188 12.20 10.71 -34.86
CA ASN A 188 13.49 11.39 -34.86
C ASN A 188 14.48 10.77 -35.88
N ASP A 189 14.47 9.46 -36.05
CA ASP A 189 15.27 8.77 -37.08
C ASP A 189 14.86 9.23 -38.49
N ALA A 190 13.56 9.33 -38.76
CA ALA A 190 13.03 9.83 -40.02
C ALA A 190 13.44 11.29 -40.28
N LEU A 191 13.30 12.15 -39.26
CA LEU A 191 13.71 13.55 -39.34
C LEU A 191 15.23 13.69 -39.57
N LEU A 192 16.03 12.83 -38.94
CA LEU A 192 17.47 12.78 -39.18
C LEU A 192 17.82 12.29 -40.60
N ALA A 193 17.05 11.35 -41.15
CA ALA A 193 17.23 10.93 -42.54
C ALA A 193 16.94 12.07 -43.52
N THR A 194 15.86 12.82 -43.32
CA THR A 194 15.55 14.05 -44.10
C THR A 194 16.65 15.09 -43.94
N CYS A 195 17.10 15.35 -42.71
CA CYS A 195 18.23 16.24 -42.42
C CYS A 195 19.48 15.89 -43.25
N ARG A 196 19.84 14.60 -43.35
CA ARG A 196 21.01 14.17 -44.13
C ARG A 196 20.85 14.35 -45.64
N ALA A 197 19.62 14.23 -46.15
CA ALA A 197 19.33 14.35 -47.57
C ALA A 197 19.21 15.82 -48.03
N GLU A 198 18.53 16.66 -47.24
CA GLU A 198 18.05 17.98 -47.67
C GLU A 198 18.56 19.13 -46.77
N GLY A 199 19.13 18.81 -45.61
CA GLY A 199 19.42 19.75 -44.54
C GLY A 199 18.20 20.00 -43.65
N LEU A 200 18.44 20.25 -42.36
CA LEU A 200 17.41 20.58 -41.39
C LEU A 200 17.81 21.82 -40.60
N ALA A 201 16.90 22.80 -40.54
CA ALA A 201 17.08 23.99 -39.70
C ALA A 201 16.85 23.64 -38.23
N CYS A 202 17.78 24.04 -37.37
CA CYS A 202 17.57 23.91 -35.93
C CYS A 202 16.50 24.90 -35.46
N PRO A 203 15.47 24.46 -34.71
CA PRO A 203 14.39 25.37 -34.26
C PRO A 203 14.89 26.44 -33.29
N PHE A 204 16.05 26.25 -32.66
CA PHE A 204 16.59 27.18 -31.67
C PHE A 204 17.60 28.20 -32.21
N CYS A 205 18.38 27.84 -33.24
CA CYS A 205 19.40 28.75 -33.80
C CYS A 205 19.20 29.10 -35.28
N GLY A 206 18.21 28.50 -35.94
CA GLY A 206 17.87 28.73 -37.34
C GLY A 206 18.88 28.21 -38.36
N VAL A 207 20.06 27.75 -37.92
CA VAL A 207 21.10 27.24 -38.83
C VAL A 207 20.68 25.89 -39.39
N SER A 208 20.64 25.79 -40.73
CA SER A 208 20.43 24.53 -41.43
C SER A 208 21.73 23.75 -41.58
N ARG A 209 21.69 22.45 -41.24
CA ARG A 209 22.82 21.52 -41.29
C ARG A 209 22.36 20.13 -41.73
N THR A 210 23.29 19.30 -42.18
CA THR A 210 23.03 17.90 -42.58
C THR A 210 23.63 16.86 -41.62
N ASP A 211 24.35 17.31 -40.58
CA ASP A 211 25.19 16.50 -39.69
C ASP A 211 24.71 16.50 -38.23
N HIS A 212 23.42 16.76 -38.00
CA HIS A 212 22.80 16.56 -36.68
C HIS A 212 22.96 15.11 -36.21
N THR A 213 22.94 14.89 -34.89
CA THR A 213 23.06 13.53 -34.32
C THR A 213 21.81 13.15 -33.56
N HIS A 214 21.43 11.88 -33.57
CA HIS A 214 20.30 11.37 -32.80
C HIS A 214 20.76 10.65 -31.53
N ARG A 215 20.04 10.90 -30.44
CA ARG A 215 20.14 10.19 -29.18
C ARG A 215 18.82 9.45 -28.94
N ALA A 216 18.78 8.20 -29.36
CA ALA A 216 17.63 7.34 -29.15
C ALA A 216 17.41 7.06 -27.66
N ALA A 217 16.14 7.12 -27.24
CA ALA A 217 15.73 6.66 -25.92
C ALA A 217 15.89 5.14 -25.84
N ARG A 218 16.58 4.67 -24.78
CA ARG A 218 16.81 3.24 -24.53
C ARG A 218 15.65 2.57 -23.79
N SER A 219 14.74 3.37 -23.23
CA SER A 219 13.55 2.91 -22.51
C SER A 219 12.56 4.06 -22.38
N ALA A 220 11.32 3.74 -21.99
CA ALA A 220 10.27 4.73 -21.77
C ALA A 220 10.56 5.76 -20.66
N ARG A 221 11.66 5.60 -19.90
CA ARG A 221 12.11 6.57 -18.90
C ARG A 221 12.98 7.68 -19.48
N HIS A 222 13.46 7.52 -20.71
CA HIS A 222 14.33 8.47 -21.38
C HIS A 222 13.61 9.08 -22.58
N GLU A 223 13.94 10.33 -22.87
CA GLU A 223 13.45 11.00 -24.07
C GLU A 223 14.41 10.80 -25.24
N SER A 224 13.83 10.72 -26.43
CA SER A 224 14.56 10.63 -27.69
C SER A 224 14.68 12.02 -28.29
N TYR A 225 15.88 12.43 -28.70
CA TYR A 225 16.09 13.77 -29.25
C TYR A 225 17.24 13.80 -30.26
N LEU A 226 17.21 14.79 -31.14
CA LEU A 226 18.30 15.20 -32.01
C LEU A 226 19.18 16.24 -31.30
N VAL A 227 20.45 16.32 -31.66
CA VAL A 227 21.40 17.32 -31.16
C VAL A 227 21.91 18.13 -32.35
N CYS A 228 21.72 19.45 -32.28
CA CYS A 228 22.18 20.37 -33.32
C CYS A 228 23.72 20.40 -33.36
N ALA A 229 24.30 20.16 -34.54
CA ALA A 229 25.74 20.23 -34.76
C ALA A 229 26.32 21.66 -34.65
N ALA A 230 25.50 22.70 -34.81
CA ALA A 230 25.94 24.10 -34.73
C ALA A 230 25.95 24.64 -33.29
N CYS A 231 24.86 24.45 -32.55
CA CYS A 231 24.70 25.04 -31.21
C CYS A 231 24.68 24.02 -30.05
N GLY A 232 24.72 22.72 -30.35
CA GLY A 232 24.72 21.65 -29.35
C GLY A 232 23.42 21.43 -28.59
N ARG A 233 22.36 22.22 -28.85
CA ARG A 233 21.06 22.06 -28.20
C ARG A 233 20.33 20.81 -28.69
N SER A 234 19.60 20.17 -27.77
CA SER A 234 18.72 19.06 -28.06
C SER A 234 17.33 19.54 -28.49
N PHE A 235 16.75 18.91 -29.51
CA PHE A 235 15.38 19.14 -29.97
C PHE A 235 14.77 17.83 -30.47
N THR A 236 13.47 17.76 -30.59
CA THR A 236 12.69 16.60 -31.02
C THR A 236 11.95 16.92 -32.32
N ALA A 237 11.32 15.91 -32.93
CA ALA A 237 10.44 16.14 -34.07
C ALA A 237 9.29 17.11 -33.77
N ALA A 238 8.77 17.12 -32.54
CA ALA A 238 7.69 18.05 -32.15
C ALA A 238 8.14 19.52 -32.22
N ASP A 239 9.38 19.82 -31.84
CA ASP A 239 9.95 21.17 -31.90
C ASP A 239 10.17 21.68 -33.34
N VAL A 240 10.04 20.81 -34.34
CA VAL A 240 10.14 21.16 -35.76
C VAL A 240 8.76 21.26 -36.41
N ASP A 241 7.83 20.39 -36.00
CA ASP A 241 6.45 20.37 -36.50
C ASP A 241 5.61 21.55 -35.97
N GLU A 242 5.95 22.09 -34.80
CA GLU A 242 5.33 23.28 -34.17
C GLU A 242 6.39 24.37 -33.94
N PRO A 243 6.70 25.23 -34.95
CA PRO A 243 7.76 26.24 -34.86
C PRO A 243 7.45 27.43 -33.96
#